data_AF-A0A9E4G647-F1
#
_entry.id   AF-A0A9E4G647-F1
#
_cell.length_a   1.000
_cell.length_b   1.000
_cell.length_c   1.000
_cell.angle_alpha   90.00
_cell.angle_beta   90.00
_cell.angle_gamma   90.00
#
_symmetry.space_group_name_H-M   'P 1'
#
loop_
_entity.id
_entity.type
_entity.pdbx_description
1 polymer ?
#
loop_
_entity_poly.entity_id
_entity_poly.type
_entity_poly.pdbx_seq_one_letter_code
_entity_poly.pdbx_strand_id
1 'polypeptide(L)'
;MASATTAQRLLPCALRALGLLVIMATAGQSVQAASEVEPRFKQIRPQFIAALGDPGANSGNGAQAWGVWRLDPGPRGVWLRQYEQLKAAGGVAPARWQFDEADWWVEENGLIMEKPEFPLPPGKYVVTGGREVTTVLTIHPTDQDGDRRWELRGNATIHDVTHLRCRSARYTPATADSPCSPAKAQMSAFPVAPGGVMPPVEGCHKQDYSVLFIIGVAVEG
;
A
#
# COMPACT_ATOMS: atom_id res chain seq x y z
N MET A 1 -5.23 94.02 33.01
CA MET A 1 -4.01 93.29 32.59
C MET A 1 -4.13 93.16 31.07
N ALA A 2 -3.68 94.16 30.30
CA ALA A 2 -2.31 94.32 29.77
C ALA A 2 -1.86 93.05 29.03
N SER A 3 -1.48 93.03 27.75
CA SER A 3 -1.10 94.08 26.81
C SER A 3 -1.05 93.53 25.37
N ALA A 4 -1.16 94.45 24.39
CA ALA A 4 -0.43 94.54 23.11
C ALA A 4 -0.42 93.37 22.10
N THR A 5 -0.20 93.51 20.79
CA THR A 5 -0.41 94.48 19.69
C THR A 5 0.11 93.71 18.43
N THR A 6 -0.34 94.06 17.23
CA THR A 6 0.48 94.06 15.99
C THR A 6 0.71 92.74 15.22
N ALA A 7 -0.12 92.59 14.18
CA ALA A 7 0.23 92.66 12.75
C ALA A 7 1.04 91.57 12.02
N GLN A 8 0.63 91.41 10.74
CA GLN A 8 1.42 91.04 9.55
C GLN A 8 1.94 89.58 9.54
N ARG A 9 2.08 88.86 8.42
CA ARG A 9 1.87 89.01 6.97
C ARG A 9 2.27 87.64 6.37
N LEU A 10 1.71 87.30 5.21
CA LEU A 10 2.36 86.61 4.08
C LEU A 10 2.91 85.16 4.25
N LEU A 11 2.29 84.21 3.52
CA LEU A 11 2.82 83.38 2.40
C LEU A 11 4.35 83.04 2.35
N PRO A 12 4.81 82.10 1.48
CA PRO A 12 4.55 80.65 1.28
C PRO A 12 5.90 79.86 1.18
N CYS A 13 5.90 78.53 0.95
CA CYS A 13 6.94 77.73 0.23
C CYS A 13 6.80 76.24 0.64
N ALA A 14 6.21 75.37 -0.18
CA ALA A 14 6.85 74.62 -1.27
C ALA A 14 7.86 73.55 -0.79
N LEU A 15 7.52 72.25 -0.94
CA LEU A 15 8.46 71.19 -1.33
C LEU A 15 7.78 69.84 -1.68
N ARG A 16 7.76 69.58 -3.00
CA ARG A 16 8.04 68.33 -3.76
C ARG A 16 7.52 66.96 -3.27
N ALA A 17 6.85 66.24 -4.18
CA ALA A 17 7.28 64.89 -4.58
C ALA A 17 6.68 64.49 -5.94
N LEU A 18 7.54 64.26 -6.95
CA LEU A 18 7.18 63.56 -8.18
C LEU A 18 7.05 62.07 -7.83
N GLY A 19 5.86 61.50 -7.98
CA GLY A 19 5.65 60.05 -7.86
C GLY A 19 5.93 59.35 -9.19
N LEU A 20 6.96 58.50 -9.23
CA LEU A 20 7.20 57.56 -10.33
C LEU A 20 6.29 56.35 -10.13
N LEU A 21 5.36 56.10 -11.07
CA LEU A 21 4.53 54.90 -11.10
C LEU A 21 5.22 53.85 -11.99
N VAL A 22 5.85 52.84 -11.39
CA VAL A 22 6.40 51.69 -12.12
C VAL A 22 5.32 50.61 -12.21
N ILE A 23 4.78 50.40 -13.41
CA ILE A 23 3.85 49.30 -13.69
C ILE A 23 4.69 48.04 -13.95
N MET A 24 4.79 47.17 -12.95
CA MET A 24 5.38 45.83 -13.10
C MET A 24 4.36 44.91 -13.77
N ALA A 25 4.54 44.65 -15.08
CA ALA A 25 3.80 43.62 -15.79
C ALA A 25 4.27 42.24 -15.33
N THR A 26 3.49 41.55 -14.50
CA THR A 26 3.73 40.15 -14.17
C THR A 26 3.34 39.29 -15.38
N ALA A 27 4.33 38.84 -16.14
CA ALA A 27 4.16 37.77 -17.11
C ALA A 27 3.77 36.48 -16.37
N GLY A 28 2.48 36.12 -16.41
CA GLY A 28 2.01 34.86 -15.89
C GLY A 28 2.60 33.72 -16.71
N GLN A 29 3.55 32.98 -16.13
CA GLN A 29 4.03 31.73 -16.71
C GLN A 29 2.91 30.69 -16.54
N SER A 30 2.23 30.39 -17.64
CA SER A 30 1.34 29.24 -17.75
C SER A 30 2.18 27.97 -17.59
N VAL A 31 2.08 27.34 -16.41
CA VAL A 31 2.61 25.99 -16.18
C VAL A 31 1.77 25.04 -17.04
N GLN A 32 2.31 24.65 -18.20
CA GLN A 32 1.75 23.55 -18.98
C GLN A 32 1.82 22.29 -18.12
N ALA A 33 0.67 21.83 -17.64
CA ALA A 33 0.53 20.48 -17.13
C ALA A 33 0.93 19.53 -18.26
N ALA A 34 2.05 18.82 -18.09
CA ALA A 34 2.42 17.74 -18.98
C ALA A 34 1.28 16.73 -18.98
N SER A 35 0.73 16.42 -20.16
CA SER A 35 -0.19 15.31 -20.31
C SER A 35 0.57 14.03 -19.96
N GLU A 36 0.30 13.45 -18.79
CA GLU A 36 0.83 12.14 -18.43
C GLU A 36 0.29 11.15 -19.46
N VAL A 37 1.17 10.62 -20.33
CA VAL A 37 0.78 9.62 -21.34
C VAL A 37 0.20 8.44 -20.57
N GLU A 38 -1.05 8.06 -20.88
CA GLU A 38 -1.65 6.90 -20.23
C GLU A 38 -0.75 5.67 -20.48
N PRO A 39 -0.35 4.96 -19.41
CA PRO A 39 0.53 3.81 -19.55
C PRO A 39 -0.18 2.71 -20.34
N ARG A 40 0.56 2.05 -21.24
CA ARG A 40 0.11 0.80 -21.85
C ARG A 40 0.30 -0.34 -20.86
N PHE A 41 -0.61 -1.31 -20.88
CA PHE A 41 -0.53 -2.48 -20.01
C PHE A 41 -0.29 -3.75 -20.83
N LYS A 42 0.66 -4.56 -20.38
CA LYS A 42 0.89 -5.91 -20.88
C LYS A 42 0.15 -6.90 -19.99
N GLN A 43 -0.71 -7.73 -20.58
CA GLN A 43 -1.33 -8.85 -19.89
C GLN A 43 -0.28 -9.88 -19.47
N ILE A 44 -0.44 -10.43 -18.26
CA ILE A 44 0.47 -11.45 -17.71
C ILE A 44 -0.31 -12.66 -17.20
N ARG A 45 0.40 -13.74 -16.90
CA ARG A 45 -0.17 -14.79 -16.04
C ARG A 45 -0.49 -14.18 -14.66
N PRO A 46 -1.62 -14.55 -14.04
CA PRO A 46 -2.00 -13.99 -12.76
C PRO A 46 -0.90 -14.09 -11.71
N GLN A 47 -0.69 -12.99 -11.00
CA GLN A 47 0.14 -12.91 -9.80
C GLN A 47 -0.74 -12.40 -8.65
N PHE A 48 -0.25 -12.49 -7.42
CA PHE A 48 -1.08 -12.26 -6.24
C PHE A 48 -0.40 -11.27 -5.31
N ILE A 49 -1.13 -10.27 -4.83
CA ILE A 49 -0.63 -9.29 -3.87
C ILE A 49 -1.18 -9.66 -2.49
N ALA A 50 -0.30 -9.72 -1.50
CA ALA A 50 -0.66 -9.62 -0.09
C ALA A 50 -0.69 -8.13 0.29
N ALA A 51 -1.89 -7.56 0.40
CA ALA A 51 -2.08 -6.14 0.67
C ALA A 51 -2.59 -5.85 2.08
N LEU A 52 -2.14 -4.71 2.62
CA LEU A 52 -2.61 -4.13 3.87
C LEU A 52 -3.31 -2.80 3.61
N GLY A 53 -4.49 -2.61 4.17
CA GLY A 53 -5.21 -1.36 4.08
C GLY A 53 -6.62 -1.50 4.62
N ASP A 54 -7.25 -0.37 4.92
CA ASP A 54 -8.68 -0.35 5.22
C ASP A 54 -9.46 -0.87 4.00
N PRO A 55 -10.38 -1.85 4.15
CA PRO A 55 -11.15 -2.38 3.03
C PRO A 55 -11.91 -1.31 2.22
N GLY A 56 -12.33 -0.21 2.85
CA GLY A 56 -13.01 0.91 2.22
C GLY A 56 -12.08 1.99 1.65
N ALA A 57 -10.76 1.89 1.83
CA ALA A 57 -9.81 2.85 1.29
C ALA A 57 -9.56 2.64 -0.20
N ASN A 58 -9.40 3.75 -0.93
CA ASN A 58 -8.94 3.75 -2.32
C ASN A 58 -7.48 4.24 -2.46
N SER A 59 -6.87 4.75 -1.40
CA SER A 59 -5.47 5.19 -1.36
C SER A 59 -4.93 5.14 0.07
N GLY A 60 -3.61 5.14 0.20
CA GLY A 60 -2.96 5.12 1.50
C GLY A 60 -1.45 5.03 1.41
N ASN A 61 -0.86 4.68 2.55
CA ASN A 61 0.58 4.55 2.79
C ASN A 61 0.90 3.09 3.20
N GLY A 62 2.17 2.78 3.47
CA GLY A 62 2.56 1.48 4.02
C GLY A 62 2.75 0.35 2.99
N ALA A 63 2.81 0.64 1.69
CA ALA A 63 2.95 -0.40 0.66
C ALA A 63 4.31 -1.14 0.68
N GLN A 64 5.30 -0.65 1.44
CA GLN A 64 6.54 -1.38 1.76
C GLN A 64 6.27 -2.67 2.55
N ALA A 65 5.13 -2.73 3.25
CA ALA A 65 4.67 -3.93 3.94
C ALA A 65 3.73 -4.79 3.07
N TRP A 66 3.58 -4.50 1.78
CA TRP A 66 2.83 -5.36 0.85
C TRP A 66 3.78 -6.31 0.13
N GLY A 67 3.33 -7.53 -0.11
CA GLY A 67 4.10 -8.58 -0.75
C GLY A 67 3.48 -9.04 -2.06
N VAL A 68 4.28 -9.68 -2.91
CA VAL A 68 3.80 -10.29 -4.17
C VAL A 68 4.22 -11.74 -4.28
N TRP A 69 3.27 -12.60 -4.65
CA TRP A 69 3.56 -13.94 -5.16
C TRP A 69 3.52 -13.93 -6.68
N ARG A 70 4.66 -14.24 -7.30
CA ARG A 70 4.80 -14.34 -8.76
C ARG A 70 4.16 -15.60 -9.35
N LEU A 71 3.94 -16.60 -8.51
CA LEU A 71 3.26 -17.85 -8.79
C LEU A 71 2.11 -18.02 -7.79
N ASP A 72 1.10 -18.80 -8.15
CA ASP A 72 0.02 -19.14 -7.21
C ASP A 72 0.58 -19.92 -6.02
N PRO A 73 0.51 -19.38 -4.79
CA PRO A 73 1.05 -20.06 -3.61
C PRO A 73 0.17 -21.23 -3.15
N GLY A 74 -1.11 -21.29 -3.53
CA GLY A 74 -2.05 -22.32 -3.08
C GLY A 74 -1.62 -23.75 -3.44
N PRO A 75 -1.41 -24.08 -4.74
CA PRO A 75 -0.89 -25.37 -5.17
C PRO A 75 0.54 -25.69 -4.69
N ARG A 76 1.26 -24.68 -4.20
CA ARG A 76 2.64 -24.80 -3.68
C ARG A 76 2.67 -25.01 -2.17
N GLY A 77 1.54 -24.82 -1.48
CA GLY A 77 1.45 -24.87 -0.03
C GLY A 77 1.51 -26.29 0.56
N VAL A 78 1.60 -26.34 1.87
CA VAL A 78 1.59 -27.56 2.68
C VAL A 78 0.48 -27.46 3.71
N TRP A 79 -0.37 -28.47 3.82
CA TRP A 79 -1.47 -28.43 4.80
C TRP A 79 -0.94 -28.31 6.24
N LEU A 80 -1.64 -27.58 7.12
CA LEU A 80 -1.29 -27.49 8.54
C LEU A 80 -1.14 -28.87 9.20
N ARG A 81 -2.01 -29.84 8.86
CA ARG A 81 -1.90 -31.25 9.31
C ARG A 81 -0.61 -31.96 8.87
N GLN A 82 0.10 -31.39 7.90
CA GLN A 82 1.35 -31.91 7.36
C GLN A 82 2.58 -31.16 7.90
N TYR A 83 2.42 -30.29 8.90
CA TYR A 83 3.52 -29.51 9.45
C TYR A 83 4.65 -30.38 10.00
N GLU A 84 4.35 -31.45 10.73
CA GLU A 84 5.39 -32.35 11.26
C GLU A 84 6.17 -33.06 10.13
N GLN A 85 5.51 -33.38 9.02
CA GLN A 85 6.17 -33.92 7.83
C GLN A 85 7.06 -32.87 7.15
N LEU A 86 6.61 -31.61 7.09
CA LEU A 86 7.41 -30.49 6.60
C LEU A 86 8.68 -30.31 7.44
N LYS A 87 8.57 -30.35 8.78
CA LYS A 87 9.72 -30.31 9.69
C LYS A 87 10.66 -31.50 9.48
N ALA A 88 10.11 -32.71 9.39
CA ALA A 88 10.90 -33.92 9.15
C ALA A 88 11.66 -33.88 7.81
N ALA A 89 11.14 -33.15 6.82
CA ALA A 89 11.80 -32.86 5.55
C ALA A 89 12.81 -31.69 5.62
N GLY A 90 13.20 -31.24 6.82
CA GLY A 90 14.11 -30.10 7.02
C GLY A 90 13.48 -28.74 6.72
N GLY A 91 12.15 -28.65 6.74
CA GLY A 91 11.42 -27.44 6.38
C GLY A 91 11.33 -27.18 4.88
N VAL A 92 11.76 -28.12 4.02
CA VAL A 92 11.68 -27.96 2.56
C VAL A 92 10.33 -28.48 2.06
N ALA A 93 9.50 -27.59 1.51
CA ALA A 93 8.20 -27.96 0.95
C ALA A 93 8.33 -28.71 -0.38
N PRO A 94 7.27 -29.44 -0.84
CA PRO A 94 7.30 -30.13 -2.14
C PRO A 94 7.61 -29.23 -3.34
N ALA A 95 7.18 -27.96 -3.27
CA ALA A 95 7.47 -26.93 -4.27
C ALA A 95 8.88 -26.29 -4.13
N ARG A 96 9.73 -26.86 -3.26
CA ARG A 96 11.14 -26.51 -3.00
C ARG A 96 11.41 -25.13 -2.40
N TRP A 97 10.40 -24.51 -1.80
CA TRP A 97 10.61 -23.34 -0.96
C TRP A 97 10.95 -23.78 0.48
N GLN A 98 11.69 -22.92 1.19
CA GLN A 98 12.11 -23.15 2.57
C GLN A 98 11.08 -22.55 3.53
N PHE A 99 10.59 -23.36 4.46
CA PHE A 99 9.75 -22.90 5.56
C PHE A 99 10.56 -22.06 6.55
N ASP A 100 10.00 -20.90 6.90
CA ASP A 100 10.54 -19.97 7.89
C ASP A 100 9.66 -20.03 9.13
N GLU A 101 10.16 -20.66 10.20
CA GLU A 101 9.39 -20.80 11.45
C GLU A 101 9.16 -19.46 12.15
N ALA A 102 9.95 -18.42 11.85
CA ALA A 102 9.84 -17.09 12.45
C ALA A 102 8.89 -16.16 11.69
N ASP A 103 8.55 -16.49 10.45
CA ASP A 103 7.71 -15.67 9.56
C ASP A 103 6.96 -16.55 8.54
N TRP A 104 5.89 -17.19 9.01
CA TRP A 104 5.14 -18.15 8.22
C TRP A 104 3.76 -17.64 7.82
N TRP A 105 3.28 -18.18 6.70
CA TRP A 105 2.09 -17.69 6.00
C TRP A 105 1.07 -18.81 5.87
N VAL A 106 -0.22 -18.48 6.03
CA VAL A 106 -1.33 -19.43 5.88
C VAL A 106 -2.45 -18.82 5.06
N GLU A 107 -3.09 -19.60 4.18
CA GLU A 107 -4.31 -19.20 3.48
C GLU A 107 -5.60 -19.77 4.09
N GLU A 108 -6.74 -19.35 3.55
CA GLU A 108 -8.08 -19.59 4.10
C GLU A 108 -8.45 -21.06 4.33
N ASN A 109 -7.83 -22.02 3.64
CA ASN A 109 -8.08 -23.45 3.80
C ASN A 109 -7.13 -24.11 4.79
N GLY A 110 -6.15 -23.39 5.35
CA GLY A 110 -5.16 -23.93 6.26
C GLY A 110 -3.97 -24.59 5.54
N LEU A 111 -3.58 -24.08 4.37
CA LEU A 111 -2.29 -24.36 3.75
C LEU A 111 -1.25 -23.33 4.23
N ILE A 112 -0.14 -23.84 4.77
CA ILE A 112 1.10 -23.10 4.97
C ILE A 112 1.68 -22.77 3.59
N MET A 113 1.99 -21.51 3.34
CA MET A 113 2.42 -21.02 2.03
C MET A 113 3.86 -20.52 2.05
N GLU A 114 4.46 -20.51 0.85
CA GLU A 114 5.67 -19.74 0.58
C GLU A 114 5.43 -18.26 0.92
N LYS A 115 6.38 -17.63 1.59
CA LYS A 115 6.34 -16.19 1.89
C LYS A 115 6.36 -15.37 0.58
N PRO A 116 5.53 -14.32 0.45
CA PRO A 116 5.59 -13.46 -0.73
C PRO A 116 6.90 -12.65 -0.77
N GLU A 117 7.27 -12.18 -1.96
CA GLU A 117 8.39 -11.26 -2.14
C GLU A 117 8.01 -9.88 -1.60
N PHE A 118 8.82 -9.33 -0.70
CA PHE A 118 8.66 -7.98 -0.15
C PHE A 118 9.84 -7.07 -0.53
N PRO A 119 9.58 -5.76 -0.72
CA PRO A 119 8.27 -5.13 -0.89
C PRO A 119 7.71 -5.36 -2.31
N LEU A 120 6.40 -5.22 -2.50
CA LEU A 120 5.80 -5.06 -3.82
C LEU A 120 6.52 -3.90 -4.55
N PRO A 121 7.11 -4.12 -5.75
CA PRO A 121 7.84 -3.06 -6.43
C PRO A 121 6.96 -1.85 -6.80
N PRO A 122 7.53 -0.65 -6.91
CA PRO A 122 6.83 0.49 -7.48
C PRO A 122 6.40 0.20 -8.92
N GLY A 123 5.22 0.69 -9.30
CA GLY A 123 4.67 0.46 -10.63
C GLY A 123 3.16 0.61 -10.69
N LYS A 124 2.60 0.43 -11.89
CA LYS A 124 1.16 0.42 -12.13
C LYS A 124 0.74 -1.01 -12.53
N TYR A 125 -0.26 -1.54 -11.84
CA TYR A 125 -0.73 -2.92 -11.95
C TYR A 125 -2.21 -2.94 -12.28
N VAL A 126 -2.63 -3.74 -13.25
CA VAL A 126 -4.06 -4.02 -13.45
C VAL A 126 -4.46 -5.07 -12.44
N VAL A 127 -5.32 -4.68 -11.48
CA VAL A 127 -5.73 -5.54 -10.37
C VAL A 127 -7.22 -5.82 -10.38
N THR A 128 -7.59 -7.00 -9.88
CA THR A 128 -8.99 -7.41 -9.70
C THR A 128 -9.12 -8.41 -8.56
N GLY A 129 -10.33 -8.47 -7.98
CA GLY A 129 -10.72 -9.55 -7.09
C GLY A 129 -11.34 -10.75 -7.83
N GLY A 130 -11.33 -10.78 -9.16
CA GLY A 130 -12.04 -11.80 -9.95
C GLY A 130 -13.55 -11.77 -9.73
N ARG A 131 -14.09 -10.60 -9.37
CA ARG A 131 -15.51 -10.35 -9.11
C ARG A 131 -15.99 -9.26 -10.07
N GLU A 132 -16.25 -8.06 -9.55
CA GLU A 132 -16.94 -6.99 -10.29
C GLU A 132 -15.99 -5.89 -10.76
N VAL A 133 -14.93 -5.61 -10.01
CA VAL A 133 -14.03 -4.48 -10.30
C VAL A 133 -12.68 -4.96 -10.82
N THR A 134 -12.27 -4.34 -11.94
CA THR A 134 -10.89 -4.36 -12.45
C THR A 134 -10.44 -2.92 -12.59
N THR A 135 -9.32 -2.56 -11.95
CA THR A 135 -8.80 -1.18 -11.97
C THR A 135 -7.27 -1.18 -11.98
N VAL A 136 -6.67 0.00 -12.00
CA VAL A 136 -5.22 0.18 -11.88
C VAL A 136 -4.87 0.48 -10.42
N LEU A 137 -4.00 -0.33 -9.84
CA LEU A 137 -3.27 -0.05 -8.61
C LEU A 137 -1.95 0.62 -8.95
N THR A 138 -1.69 1.79 -8.41
CA THR A 138 -0.39 2.46 -8.46
C THR A 138 0.33 2.26 -7.14
N ILE A 139 1.54 1.71 -7.18
CA ILE A 139 2.49 1.71 -6.06
C ILE A 139 3.55 2.77 -6.37
N HIS A 140 3.64 3.79 -5.53
CA HIS A 140 4.61 4.85 -5.72
C HIS A 140 6.02 4.41 -5.30
N PRO A 141 7.07 5.07 -5.81
CA PRO A 141 8.42 4.91 -5.28
C PRO A 141 8.45 5.18 -3.77
N THR A 142 9.41 4.57 -3.08
CA THR A 142 9.70 4.90 -1.68
C THR A 142 10.01 6.39 -1.56
N ASP A 143 9.38 7.07 -0.60
CA ASP A 143 9.68 8.46 -0.28
C ASP A 143 10.94 8.59 0.60
N GLN A 144 11.21 9.81 1.07
CA GLN A 144 12.41 10.11 1.86
C GLN A 144 12.38 9.45 3.25
N ASP A 145 11.20 9.11 3.76
CA ASP A 145 11.00 8.51 5.08
C ASP A 145 10.97 6.97 5.03
N GLY A 146 11.14 6.39 3.84
CA GLY A 146 11.08 4.94 3.65
C GLY A 146 9.66 4.41 3.43
N ASP A 147 8.66 5.28 3.35
CA ASP A 147 7.26 4.91 3.17
C ASP A 147 6.91 4.79 1.68
N ARG A 148 5.91 3.96 1.38
CA ARG A 148 5.39 3.78 0.02
C ARG A 148 3.89 4.02 0.00
N ARG A 149 3.51 5.03 -0.77
CA ARG A 149 2.11 5.33 -1.05
C ARG A 149 1.54 4.37 -2.09
N TRP A 150 0.23 4.16 -2.03
CA TRP A 150 -0.53 3.40 -3.01
C TRP A 150 -1.88 4.06 -3.28
N GLU A 151 -2.44 3.82 -4.47
CA GLU A 151 -3.77 4.30 -4.85
C GLU A 151 -4.40 3.40 -5.91
N LEU A 152 -5.72 3.24 -5.85
CA LEU A 152 -6.56 2.60 -6.85
C LEU A 152 -7.18 3.68 -7.73
N ARG A 153 -7.13 3.49 -9.05
CA ARG A 153 -7.73 4.42 -10.01
C ARG A 153 -9.25 4.49 -9.83
N GLY A 154 -9.78 5.71 -9.83
CA GLY A 154 -11.21 5.97 -9.67
C GLY A 154 -11.66 5.85 -8.22
N ASN A 155 -12.85 5.29 -8.02
CA ASN A 155 -13.47 5.14 -6.70
C ASN A 155 -13.45 3.69 -6.18
N ALA A 156 -12.65 2.82 -6.80
CA ALA A 156 -12.50 1.44 -6.36
C ALA A 156 -11.79 1.39 -5.00
N THR A 157 -12.28 0.52 -4.12
CA THR A 157 -11.70 0.29 -2.79
C THR A 157 -10.90 -1.00 -2.75
N ILE A 158 -10.08 -1.19 -1.70
CA ILE A 158 -9.38 -2.47 -1.45
C ILE A 158 -10.36 -3.64 -1.46
N HIS A 159 -11.52 -3.48 -0.83
CA HIS A 159 -12.56 -4.50 -0.79
C HIS A 159 -13.00 -4.88 -2.21
N ASP A 160 -13.24 -3.91 -3.10
CA ASP A 160 -13.75 -4.15 -4.46
C ASP A 160 -12.79 -5.03 -5.28
N VAL A 161 -11.49 -4.83 -5.12
CA VAL A 161 -10.43 -5.56 -5.83
C VAL A 161 -9.88 -6.76 -5.05
N THR A 162 -10.45 -7.09 -3.90
CA THR A 162 -10.08 -8.29 -3.13
C THR A 162 -10.83 -9.51 -3.65
N HIS A 163 -10.12 -10.61 -3.92
CA HIS A 163 -10.73 -11.90 -4.24
C HIS A 163 -11.20 -12.56 -2.94
N LEU A 164 -12.28 -12.06 -2.32
CA LEU A 164 -12.75 -12.36 -0.94
C LEU A 164 -12.65 -13.81 -0.43
N ARG A 165 -12.63 -14.79 -1.35
CA ARG A 165 -12.40 -16.20 -1.02
C ARG A 165 -10.94 -16.46 -0.62
N CYS A 166 -9.98 -15.84 -1.30
CA CYS A 166 -8.57 -15.89 -0.98
C CYS A 166 -8.23 -14.90 0.14
N ARG A 167 -7.63 -15.43 1.21
CA ARG A 167 -7.04 -14.64 2.28
C ARG A 167 -5.67 -15.19 2.60
N SER A 168 -4.87 -14.36 3.26
CA SER A 168 -3.63 -14.85 3.85
C SER A 168 -3.39 -14.16 5.18
N ALA A 169 -2.81 -14.90 6.11
CA ALA A 169 -2.27 -14.35 7.33
C ALA A 169 -0.80 -14.66 7.45
N ARG A 170 -0.05 -13.68 7.95
CA ARG A 170 1.32 -13.80 8.40
C ARG A 170 1.33 -14.02 9.91
N TYR A 171 2.12 -14.98 10.36
CA TYR A 171 2.32 -15.28 11.77
C TYR A 171 3.79 -15.14 12.13
N THR A 172 4.07 -14.39 13.19
CA THR A 172 5.41 -14.18 13.75
C THR A 172 5.37 -14.37 15.27
N PRO A 173 6.49 -14.70 15.93
CA PRO A 173 6.54 -14.78 17.40
C PRO A 173 5.98 -13.53 18.09
N ALA A 174 5.10 -13.72 19.08
CA ALA A 174 4.55 -12.63 19.89
C ALA A 174 5.56 -12.06 20.90
N THR A 175 6.46 -12.92 21.37
CA THR A 175 7.61 -12.57 22.23
C THR A 175 8.79 -13.46 21.84
N ALA A 176 10.00 -13.10 22.25
CA ALA A 176 11.20 -13.91 21.98
C ALA A 176 11.10 -15.33 22.58
N ASP A 177 10.38 -15.48 23.70
CA ASP A 177 10.28 -16.73 24.46
C ASP A 177 9.01 -17.54 24.17
N SER A 178 8.11 -17.02 23.32
CA SER A 178 6.86 -17.70 22.98
C SER A 178 7.00 -18.44 21.65
N PRO A 179 6.93 -19.79 21.64
CA PRO A 179 7.01 -20.55 20.41
C PRO A 179 5.73 -20.34 19.58
N CYS A 180 5.83 -19.46 18.58
CA CYS A 180 4.85 -19.33 17.51
C CYS A 180 5.06 -20.48 16.51
N SER A 181 4.09 -21.37 16.39
CA SER A 181 4.24 -22.59 15.58
C SER A 181 2.93 -22.99 14.90
N PRO A 182 2.98 -23.47 13.64
CA PRO A 182 1.81 -24.07 12.98
C PRO A 182 1.18 -25.22 13.76
N ALA A 183 1.93 -25.93 14.61
CA ALA A 183 1.39 -27.01 15.45
C ALA A 183 0.30 -26.54 16.44
N LYS A 184 0.27 -25.24 16.77
CA LYS A 184 -0.74 -24.63 17.65
C LYS A 184 -1.96 -24.09 16.90
N ALA A 185 -2.01 -24.22 15.58
CA ALA A 185 -3.14 -23.75 14.78
C ALA A 185 -4.37 -24.63 15.00
N GLN A 186 -5.52 -24.00 15.24
CA GLN A 186 -6.79 -24.71 15.41
C GLN A 186 -7.35 -25.13 14.06
N MET A 187 -7.12 -26.37 13.66
CA MET A 187 -7.57 -26.88 12.35
C MET A 187 -9.07 -26.77 12.11
N SER A 188 -9.90 -26.89 13.16
CA SER A 188 -11.35 -26.76 13.06
C SER A 188 -11.84 -25.34 12.75
N ALA A 189 -10.95 -24.34 12.82
CA ALA A 189 -11.24 -22.97 12.42
C ALA A 189 -11.06 -22.73 10.91
N PHE A 190 -10.69 -23.76 10.14
CA PHE A 190 -10.56 -23.74 8.69
C PHE A 190 -11.60 -24.70 8.03
N PRO A 191 -12.10 -24.39 6.81
CA PRO A 191 -11.79 -23.20 6.04
C PRO A 191 -12.44 -21.94 6.63
N VAL A 192 -11.77 -20.81 6.47
CA VAL A 192 -12.29 -19.50 6.87
C VAL A 192 -13.38 -19.09 5.89
N ALA A 193 -14.49 -18.57 6.41
CA ALA A 193 -15.57 -18.05 5.55
C ALA A 193 -15.07 -16.88 4.68
N PRO A 194 -15.60 -16.68 3.46
CA PRO A 194 -15.21 -15.55 2.61
C PRO A 194 -15.34 -14.21 3.33
N GLY A 195 -14.29 -13.39 3.30
CA GLY A 195 -14.20 -12.12 4.04
C GLY A 195 -14.02 -12.24 5.56
N GLY A 196 -14.00 -13.46 6.12
CA GLY A 196 -13.77 -13.71 7.54
C GLY A 196 -12.32 -13.48 7.97
N VAL A 197 -12.10 -13.27 9.27
CA VAL A 197 -10.78 -13.03 9.87
C VAL A 197 -10.01 -14.34 10.00
N MET A 198 -8.70 -14.33 9.71
CA MET A 198 -7.86 -15.53 9.87
C MET A 198 -7.76 -15.95 11.36
N PRO A 199 -7.77 -17.24 11.71
CA PRO A 199 -7.76 -17.69 13.10
C PRO A 199 -6.49 -17.25 13.84
N PRO A 200 -6.55 -16.84 15.11
CA PRO A 200 -5.35 -16.63 15.91
C PRO A 200 -4.59 -17.94 16.11
N VAL A 201 -3.28 -17.85 16.29
CA VAL A 201 -2.43 -18.97 16.67
C VAL A 201 -1.73 -18.60 17.97
N GLU A 202 -1.84 -19.47 18.97
CA GLU A 202 -1.31 -19.20 20.30
C GLU A 202 0.20 -18.94 20.22
N GLY A 203 0.63 -17.83 20.83
CA GLY A 203 2.03 -17.42 20.85
C GLY A 203 2.51 -16.64 19.63
N CYS A 204 1.62 -16.35 18.66
CA CYS A 204 1.93 -15.59 17.46
C CYS A 204 1.26 -14.19 17.46
N HIS A 205 1.97 -13.20 16.94
CA HIS A 205 1.33 -12.07 16.29
C HIS A 205 0.75 -12.52 14.96
N LYS A 206 -0.44 -12.02 14.62
CA LYS A 206 -1.14 -12.32 13.38
C LYS A 206 -1.41 -11.03 12.62
N GLN A 207 -1.06 -11.01 11.34
CA GLN A 207 -1.41 -9.95 10.41
C GLN A 207 -2.21 -10.54 9.25
N ASP A 208 -3.45 -10.08 9.09
CA ASP A 208 -4.30 -10.45 7.96
C ASP A 208 -3.96 -9.56 6.76
N TYR A 209 -3.91 -10.18 5.58
CA TYR A 209 -3.72 -9.53 4.29
C TYR A 209 -4.92 -9.79 3.39
N SER A 210 -5.32 -8.77 2.65
CA SER A 210 -6.21 -8.91 1.50
C SER A 210 -5.44 -9.47 0.31
N VAL A 211 -6.07 -10.33 -0.48
CA VAL A 211 -5.46 -10.91 -1.68
C VAL A 211 -6.07 -10.28 -2.94
N LEU A 212 -5.22 -9.63 -3.73
CA LEU A 212 -5.58 -9.06 -5.03
C LEU A 212 -4.90 -9.84 -6.16
N PHE A 213 -5.56 -9.95 -7.31
CA PHE A 213 -4.96 -10.56 -8.48
C PHE A 213 -4.38 -9.49 -9.41
N ILE A 214 -3.13 -9.64 -9.80
CA ILE A 214 -2.50 -8.85 -10.87
C ILE A 214 -2.72 -9.60 -12.18
N ILE A 215 -3.36 -8.96 -13.15
CA ILE A 215 -3.58 -9.51 -14.49
C ILE A 215 -2.84 -8.74 -15.58
N GLY A 216 -2.25 -7.59 -15.24
CA GLY A 216 -1.45 -6.79 -16.15
C GLY A 216 -0.46 -5.88 -15.43
N VAL A 217 0.61 -5.52 -16.12
CA VAL A 217 1.65 -4.59 -15.63
C VAL A 217 1.86 -3.50 -16.65
N ALA A 218 2.12 -2.27 -16.18
CA ALA A 218 2.48 -1.18 -17.07
C ALA A 218 3.80 -1.47 -17.78
N VAL A 219 3.88 -1.08 -19.05
CA VAL A 219 5.07 -1.14 -19.90
C VAL A 219 5.32 0.24 -20.50
N GLU A 220 6.59 0.57 -20.76
CA GLU A 220 6.95 1.83 -21.40
C GLU A 220 6.29 1.95 -22.79
N GLY A 221 5.84 3.18 -23.09
CA GLY A 221 5.16 3.59 -24.32
C GLY A 221 6.10 3.66 -25.52
#